data_AF-A0A2D4R0L5-F1
#
_entry.id   AF-A0A2D4R0L5-F1
#
_cell.length_a   1.000
_cell.length_b   1.000
_cell.length_c   1.000
_cell.angle_alpha   90.00
_cell.angle_beta   90.00
_cell.angle_gamma   90.00
#
_symmetry.space_group_name_H-M   'P 1'
#
loop_
_entity.id
_entity.type
_entity.pdbx_description
1 polymer ?
#
loop_
_entity_poly.entity_id
_entity_poly.type
_entity_poly.pdbx_seq_one_letter_code
_entity_poly.pdbx_strand_id
1 'polypeptide(L)' 'MNDDWRYTEERMKLRQEVFLSLKKYNTLSNVRLLYEFCHDWVSQGNQTTAGCEQSFLEYREQVRIGA' A
#
# COMPACT_ATOMS: atom_id res chain seq x y z
N MET A 1 14.70 21.41 4.75
CA MET A 1 13.98 20.15 5.05
C MET A 1 12.99 19.97 3.92
N ASN A 2 12.97 18.79 3.31
CA ASN A 2 12.01 18.49 2.25
C ASN A 2 10.76 17.97 2.96
N ASP A 3 9.74 18.81 3.11
CA ASP A 3 8.45 18.45 3.71
C ASP A 3 7.70 17.57 2.72
N ASP A 4 8.21 16.36 2.52
CA ASP A 4 7.60 15.35 1.68
C ASP A 4 6.28 14.93 2.33
N TRP A 5 5.18 15.41 1.75
CA TRP A 5 3.82 15.24 2.23
C TRP A 5 3.45 13.77 2.47
N ARG A 6 4.14 12.81 1.85
CA ARG A 6 3.91 11.37 2.05
C ARG A 6 4.26 10.88 3.44
N TYR A 7 5.02 11.67 4.20
CA TYR A 7 5.47 11.36 5.55
C TYR A 7 4.85 12.27 6.62
N THR A 8 3.78 13.01 6.32
CA THR A 8 2.99 13.62 7.40
C THR A 8 2.34 12.53 8.26
N GLU A 9 1.96 12.89 9.49
CA GLU A 9 1.33 11.96 10.41
C GLU A 9 0.07 11.31 9.82
N GLU A 10 -0.76 12.09 9.11
CA GLU A 10 -1.98 11.60 8.49
C GLU A 10 -1.69 10.57 7.39
N ARG A 11 -0.65 10.81 6.57
CA ARG A 11 -0.26 9.90 5.49
C ARG A 11 0.41 8.64 6.03
N MET A 12 1.20 8.75 7.08
CA MET A 12 1.79 7.60 7.77
C MET A 12 0.72 6.75 8.46
N LYS A 13 -0.29 7.39 9.06
CA LYS A 13 -1.46 6.70 9.63
C LYS A 13 -2.26 5.97 8.55
N LEU A 14 -2.52 6.62 7.40
CA LEU A 14 -3.16 5.95 6.27
C LEU A 14 -2.37 4.72 5.80
N ARG A 15 -1.03 4.82 5.71
CA ARG A 15 -0.17 3.68 5.35
C ARG A 15 -0.39 2.49 6.30
N GLN A 16 -0.45 2.76 7.60
CA GLN A 16 -0.72 1.75 8.62
C GLN A 16 -2.12 1.15 8.47
N GLU A 17 -3.14 1.97 8.25
CA GLU A 17 -4.53 1.52 8.09
C GLU A 17 -4.72 0.63 6.86
N VAL A 18 -4.06 0.96 5.74
CA VAL A 18 -4.03 0.12 4.53
C VAL A 18 -3.37 -1.22 4.83
N PHE A 19 -2.21 -1.21 5.49
CA PHE A 19 -1.53 -2.45 5.88
C PHE A 19 -2.41 -3.34 6.78
N LEU A 20 -3.07 -2.75 7.78
CA LEU A 20 -3.95 -3.49 8.68
C LEU A 20 -5.16 -4.07 7.95
N SER A 21 -5.74 -3.33 7.00
CA SER A 21 -6.84 -3.80 6.14
C SER A 21 -6.43 -5.00 5.28
N LEU A 22 -5.15 -5.07 4.90
CA LEU A 22 -4.58 -6.11 4.06
C LEU A 22 -3.78 -7.16 4.83
N LYS A 23 -3.85 -7.17 6.17
CA LYS A 23 -3.02 -8.04 7.03
C LYS A 23 -3.14 -9.54 6.69
N LYS A 24 -4.29 -9.98 6.17
CA LYS A 24 -4.51 -11.36 5.70
C LYS A 24 -3.57 -11.79 4.55
N TYR A 25 -2.97 -10.83 3.84
CA TYR A 25 -2.00 -11.06 2.78
C TYR A 25 -0.54 -10.95 3.27
N ASN A 26 -0.29 -10.73 4.56
CA ASN A 26 1.06 -10.67 5.11
C ASN A 26 1.67 -12.08 5.25
N THR A 27 1.99 -12.70 4.11
CA THR A 27 2.65 -14.00 3.99
C THR A 27 4.06 -13.83 3.44
N LEU A 28 4.95 -14.81 3.64
CA LEU A 28 6.32 -14.76 3.10
C LEU A 28 6.37 -14.47 1.59
N SER A 29 5.42 -15.00 0.84
CA SER A 29 5.30 -14.79 -0.61
C SER A 29 4.83 -13.39 -1.01
N ASN A 30 4.12 -12.68 -0.14
CA ASN A 30 3.46 -11.42 -0.46
C ASN A 30 4.00 -10.23 0.33
N VAL A 31 4.79 -10.45 1.39
CA VAL A 31 5.19 -9.39 2.34
C VAL A 31 5.87 -8.21 1.65
N ARG A 32 6.76 -8.48 0.68
CA ARG A 32 7.42 -7.43 -0.10
C ARG A 32 6.39 -6.58 -0.87
N LEU A 33 5.55 -7.24 -1.67
CA LEU A 33 4.52 -6.59 -2.48
C LEU A 33 3.53 -5.79 -1.62
N LEU A 34 3.20 -6.31 -0.43
CA LEU A 34 2.30 -5.66 0.50
C LEU A 34 2.88 -4.33 1.01
N TYR A 35 4.16 -4.31 1.43
CA TYR A 35 4.80 -3.08 1.90
C TYR A 35 5.00 -2.06 0.78
N GLU A 36 5.43 -2.51 -0.40
CA GLU A 36 5.55 -1.68 -1.60
C GLU A 36 4.19 -1.05 -1.95
N PHE A 37 3.13 -1.86 -2.04
CA PHE A 37 1.78 -1.38 -2.31
C PHE A 37 1.29 -0.37 -1.26
N CYS A 38 1.50 -0.60 0.03
CA CYS A 38 1.07 0.35 1.06
C CYS A 38 1.79 1.71 0.91
N HIS A 39 3.06 1.70 0.53
CA HIS A 39 3.81 2.93 0.22
C HIS A 39 3.25 3.63 -1.01
N ASP A 40 3.00 2.88 -2.08
CA ASP A 40 2.50 3.41 -3.36
C ASP A 40 1.07 3.95 -3.23
N TRP A 41 0.21 3.27 -2.47
CA TRP A 41 -1.16 3.71 -2.20
C TRP A 41 -1.19 5.12 -1.62
N VAL A 42 -0.32 5.40 -0.65
CA VAL A 42 -0.16 6.73 -0.05
C VAL A 42 0.47 7.71 -1.04
N SER A 43 1.51 7.27 -1.77
CA SER A 43 2.24 8.11 -2.74
C SER A 43 1.37 8.54 -3.93
N GLN A 44 0.39 7.75 -4.31
CA GLN A 44 -0.60 8.05 -5.35
C GLN A 44 -1.66 9.07 -4.91
N GLY A 45 -1.67 9.47 -3.63
CA GLY A 45 -2.57 10.50 -3.13
C GLY A 45 -3.90 9.99 -2.58
N ASN A 46 -4.14 8.68 -2.56
CA ASN A 46 -5.34 8.08 -1.96
C ASN A 46 -5.53 8.58 -0.52
N GLN A 47 -6.79 8.80 -0.13
CA GLN A 47 -7.13 9.43 1.15
C GLN A 47 -7.69 8.44 2.18
N THR A 48 -8.15 7.27 1.72
CA THR A 48 -8.81 6.27 2.56
C THR A 48 -8.33 4.86 2.20
N THR A 49 -8.77 3.86 2.95
CA THR A 49 -8.54 2.44 2.66
C THR A 49 -9.58 1.86 1.68
N ALA A 50 -10.54 2.67 1.20
CA ALA A 50 -11.58 2.18 0.31
C ALA A 50 -10.97 1.68 -1.01
N GLY A 51 -11.30 0.44 -1.39
CA GLY A 51 -10.80 -0.19 -2.62
C GLY A 51 -9.34 -0.66 -2.56
N CYS A 52 -8.64 -0.52 -1.42
CA CYS A 52 -7.24 -0.93 -1.31
C CYS A 52 -7.04 -2.45 -1.51
N GLU A 53 -8.01 -3.28 -1.12
CA GLU A 53 -7.93 -4.74 -1.31
C GLU A 53 -8.00 -5.12 -2.79
N GLN A 54 -8.99 -4.61 -3.52
CA GLN A 54 -9.09 -4.87 -4.96
C GLN A 54 -7.85 -4.38 -5.69
N SER A 55 -7.40 -3.16 -5.38
CA SER A 55 -6.22 -2.56 -6.01
C SER A 55 -4.93 -3.32 -5.69
N PHE A 56 -4.80 -3.88 -4.48
CA PHE A 56 -3.66 -4.74 -4.12
C PHE A 56 -3.66 -6.04 -4.93
N LEU A 57 -4.82 -6.66 -5.14
CA LEU A 57 -4.93 -7.88 -5.95
C LEU A 57 -4.57 -7.60 -7.42
N GLU A 58 -5.01 -6.47 -7.97
CA GLU A 58 -4.65 -6.01 -9.31
C GLU A 58 -3.14 -5.72 -9.43
N TYR A 59 -2.57 -4.97 -8.47
CA TYR A 59 -1.13 -4.70 -8.39
C TYR A 59 -0.31 -6.00 -8.39
N ARG A 60 -0.71 -6.97 -7.57
CA ARG A 60 0.00 -8.26 -7.46
C ARG A 60 -0.03 -9.04 -8.77
N GLU A 61 -1.14 -9.01 -9.50
CA GLU A 61 -1.24 -9.68 -10.79
C GLU A 61 -0.41 -8.97 -11.87
N GLN A 62 -0.39 -7.64 -11.88
CA GLN A 62 0.45 -6.86 -12.79
C GLN A 62 1.94 -7.15 -12.59
N VAL A 63 2.40 -7.20 -11.34
CA VAL A 63 3.80 -7.55 -11.02
C VAL A 63 4.13 -8.98 -11.46
N ARG A 64 3.18 -9.91 -11.35
CA ARG A 64 3.36 -11.30 -11.79
C ARG A 64 3.47 -11.42 -13.31
N ILE A 65 2.70 -10.65 -14.07
CA ILE A 65 2.72 -10.66 -15.55
C ILE A 65 3.98 -9.97 -16.10
N GLY A 66 4.49 -8.97 -15.40
CA GLY A 66 5.68 -8.21 -15.79
C GLY A 66 7.03 -8.84 -15.38
N ALA A 67 7.03 -9.98 -14.68
CA ALA A 67 8.23 -10.70 -14.22
C ALA A 67 8.52 -11.92 -15.09
#